data_AF-A0A9W7ZY65-F1
#
_entry.id   AF-A0A9W7ZY65-F1
#
_cell.length_a   1.000
_cell.length_b   1.000
_cell.length_c   1.000
_cell.angle_alpha   90.00
_cell.angle_beta   90.00
_cell.angle_gamma   90.00
#
_symmetry.space_group_name_H-M   'P 1'
#
loop_
_entity.id
_entity.type
_entity.pdbx_description
1 polymer ?
#
loop_
_entity_poly.entity_id
_entity_poly.type
_entity_poly.pdbx_seq_one_letter_code
_entity_poly.pdbx_strand_id
1 'polypeptide(L)'
;MYFKDQGVMSSLLEAGSIIPASNNDNELEDFFHGGDVHQDVLYTTQLGNWAKVEVAVNIISIALSLIVIMAVVTMAFKYPDSAKRPSFRLSGWIAGADIILSTYKMVKSFPWYMQTLSVTSLRAMLWIAYFSELVFIFFTDCIMIHLQLTALQTRYKCVAERLSPYYESASIILALLLTHPFMYLFYITWDTVKDNILIVGDPKEFWAFTWCTLFIWELIGILYCIIICVWVVIRLYPLWMRMRDAKKIHEVSQKGRSMPVQASTPQQDSYLTNVTSRSSLRPSDIHKDKGASRYTATSASSSSSSSNIGNDNDSGNRLALEKPTTITAAEWKCSTTPKQMRDTRNAILRISLYALIPIITRTLCLLSQIFQGSVESTLFIPNYILMSSQGILNFAAFMLNPGMDIFWHWLATKWRNWRIKNGYGESHESRKEEQKQSQSVVSPTPSSSVMMMMGEVGLSSSGGYRHSTIGSSSPLSPLQQMSSFQPYQAFKSRKEKL
;
A
#
# COMPACT_ATOMS: atom_id res chain seq x y z
N MET A 1 -28.39 12.13 23.88
CA MET A 1 -28.36 12.87 25.16
C MET A 1 -27.82 14.26 24.81
N TYR A 2 -28.57 15.32 25.12
CA TYR A 2 -28.46 16.72 24.60
C TYR A 2 -29.03 16.98 23.19
N PHE A 3 -30.33 17.23 23.14
CA PHE A 3 -31.00 18.18 22.25
C PHE A 3 -32.24 18.66 23.01
N LYS A 4 -32.06 19.56 23.99
CA LYS A 4 -33.18 20.14 24.76
C LYS A 4 -33.44 21.61 24.43
N ASP A 5 -32.62 22.26 23.59
CA ASP A 5 -32.73 23.70 23.34
C ASP A 5 -33.19 24.11 21.93
N GLN A 6 -33.74 23.19 21.12
CA GLN A 6 -34.45 23.61 19.88
C GLN A 6 -35.94 23.94 20.10
N GLY A 7 -36.44 23.85 21.34
CA GLY A 7 -37.83 24.21 21.68
C GLY A 7 -38.13 25.71 21.71
N VAL A 8 -37.12 26.57 21.66
CA VAL A 8 -37.33 28.03 21.73
C VAL A 8 -37.75 28.62 20.39
N MET A 9 -37.39 28.01 19.25
CA MET A 9 -37.82 28.50 17.93
C MET A 9 -39.21 28.05 17.50
N SER A 10 -39.70 26.91 17.99
CA SER A 10 -41.08 26.47 17.72
C SER A 10 -42.11 27.23 18.56
N SER A 11 -41.70 27.82 19.69
CA SER A 11 -42.58 28.60 20.58
C SER A 11 -42.84 30.03 20.07
N LEU A 12 -42.01 30.55 19.17
CA LEU A 12 -42.15 31.89 18.60
C LEU A 12 -43.04 31.94 17.35
N LEU A 13 -43.32 30.80 16.72
CA LEU A 13 -44.23 30.71 15.56
C LEU A 13 -45.70 30.50 15.97
N GLU A 14 -45.98 30.11 17.21
CA GLU A 14 -47.35 29.95 17.74
C GLU A 14 -47.83 31.14 18.60
N ALA A 15 -46.96 32.10 18.92
CA ALA A 15 -47.31 33.33 19.66
C ALA A 15 -47.63 34.53 18.75
N GLY A 16 -47.79 34.32 17.44
CA GLY A 16 -48.05 35.35 16.43
C GLY A 16 -49.53 35.77 16.29
N SER A 17 -50.27 35.87 17.40
CA SER A 17 -51.65 36.35 17.39
C SER A 17 -51.91 37.16 18.65
N ILE A 18 -52.12 38.46 18.45
CA ILE A 18 -52.47 39.51 19.42
C ILE A 18 -51.26 40.21 20.06
N ILE A 19 -50.63 41.11 19.31
CA ILE A 19 -49.92 42.27 19.89
C ILE A 19 -50.64 43.53 19.40
N PRO A 20 -51.12 44.40 20.30
CA PRO A 20 -51.75 45.68 19.94
C PRO A 20 -50.71 46.64 19.35
N ALA A 21 -51.09 47.31 18.28
CA ALA A 21 -50.30 48.35 17.62
C ALA A 21 -49.89 49.44 18.62
N SER A 22 -48.60 49.46 18.97
CA SER A 22 -47.96 50.51 19.76
C SER A 22 -47.02 51.26 18.83
N ASN A 23 -47.46 52.45 18.39
CA ASN A 23 -46.72 53.41 17.56
C ASN A 23 -45.44 53.92 18.28
N ASN A 24 -44.34 53.18 18.23
CA ASN A 24 -43.00 53.70 18.53
C ASN A 24 -41.93 52.85 17.81
N ASP A 25 -41.83 53.05 16.49
CA ASP A 25 -41.12 52.17 15.55
C ASP A 25 -39.72 52.67 15.12
N ASN A 26 -38.93 53.39 15.93
CA ASN A 26 -37.69 54.00 15.43
C ASN A 26 -36.39 53.81 16.23
N GLU A 27 -36.35 53.05 17.33
CA GLU A 27 -35.10 52.95 18.14
C GLU A 27 -34.62 51.53 18.51
N LEU A 28 -35.27 50.46 18.00
CA LEU A 28 -34.87 49.07 18.34
C LEU A 28 -34.40 48.20 17.16
N GLU A 29 -34.27 48.75 15.95
CA GLU A 29 -33.71 48.01 14.80
C GLU A 29 -32.18 48.19 14.63
N ASP A 30 -31.58 49.21 15.23
CA ASP A 30 -30.13 49.48 15.06
C ASP A 30 -29.22 48.69 16.02
N PHE A 31 -29.77 47.96 17.01
CA PHE A 31 -28.95 47.27 18.02
C PHE A 31 -28.65 45.80 17.72
N PHE A 32 -29.35 45.17 16.77
CA PHE A 32 -29.15 43.74 16.45
C PHE A 32 -28.54 43.44 15.07
N HIS A 33 -28.28 44.45 14.24
CA HIS A 33 -27.75 44.23 12.87
C HIS A 33 -26.26 44.54 12.67
N GLY A 34 -25.54 45.00 13.70
CA GLY A 34 -24.13 45.39 13.57
C GLY A 34 -23.09 44.27 13.77
N GLY A 35 -23.46 43.13 14.34
CA GLY A 35 -22.51 42.10 14.80
C GLY A 35 -22.28 40.92 13.86
N ASP A 36 -23.31 40.44 13.17
CA ASP A 36 -23.27 39.11 12.51
C ASP A 36 -22.76 39.14 11.05
N VAL A 37 -22.91 40.25 10.34
CA VAL A 37 -22.54 40.33 8.91
C VAL A 37 -21.03 40.12 8.69
N HIS A 38 -20.20 40.54 9.65
CA HIS A 38 -18.75 40.35 9.55
C HIS A 38 -18.31 38.90 9.77
N GLN A 39 -19.05 38.13 10.57
CA GLN A 39 -18.70 36.74 10.87
C GLN A 39 -19.04 35.82 9.69
N ASP A 40 -20.15 36.08 8.98
CA ASP A 40 -20.54 35.34 7.79
C ASP A 40 -19.55 35.54 6.63
N VAL A 41 -19.11 36.79 6.36
CA VAL A 41 -18.15 37.08 5.27
C VAL A 41 -16.77 36.47 5.52
N LEU A 42 -16.32 36.41 6.78
CA LEU A 42 -15.05 35.77 7.12
C LEU A 42 -15.15 34.25 6.92
N TYR A 43 -16.28 33.65 7.29
CA TYR A 43 -16.52 32.21 7.18
C TYR A 43 -16.57 31.76 5.71
N THR A 44 -17.27 32.49 4.84
CA THR A 44 -17.34 32.16 3.40
C THR A 44 -15.97 32.22 2.73
N THR A 45 -15.14 33.18 3.10
CA THR A 45 -13.80 33.35 2.52
C THR A 45 -12.85 32.22 2.96
N GLN A 46 -12.92 31.79 4.22
CA GLN A 46 -12.13 30.66 4.71
C GLN A 46 -12.59 29.34 4.09
N LEU A 47 -13.89 29.07 4.04
CA LEU A 47 -14.44 27.85 3.41
C LEU A 47 -14.00 27.72 1.96
N GLY A 48 -14.05 28.82 1.20
CA GLY A 48 -13.65 28.84 -0.21
C GLY A 48 -12.18 28.47 -0.44
N ASN A 49 -11.28 28.84 0.48
CA ASN A 49 -9.88 28.46 0.39
C ASN A 49 -9.66 26.97 0.70
N TRP A 50 -10.37 26.42 1.68
CA TRP A 50 -10.29 25.00 2.02
C TRP A 50 -10.87 24.10 0.93
N ALA A 51 -11.95 24.53 0.26
CA ALA A 51 -12.51 23.81 -0.89
C ALA A 51 -11.48 23.66 -2.03
N LYS A 52 -10.68 24.69 -2.31
CA LYS A 52 -9.61 24.61 -3.32
C LYS A 52 -8.52 23.60 -2.93
N VAL A 53 -8.13 23.59 -1.65
CA VAL A 53 -7.15 22.61 -1.12
C VAL A 53 -7.72 21.20 -1.22
N GLU A 54 -8.98 21.00 -0.85
CA GLU A 54 -9.66 19.71 -0.97
C GLU A 54 -9.68 19.19 -2.41
N VAL A 55 -10.07 20.04 -3.37
CA VAL A 55 -10.06 19.68 -4.80
C VAL A 55 -8.65 19.29 -5.25
N ALA A 56 -7.63 20.08 -4.89
CA ALA A 56 -6.24 19.79 -5.25
C ALA A 56 -5.76 18.44 -4.68
N VAL A 57 -6.06 18.17 -3.40
CA VAL A 57 -5.70 16.90 -2.74
C VAL A 57 -6.43 15.72 -3.38
N ASN A 58 -7.72 15.87 -3.72
CA ASN A 58 -8.49 14.82 -4.40
C ASN A 58 -7.99 14.55 -5.83
N ILE A 59 -7.55 15.56 -6.58
CA ILE A 59 -6.92 15.36 -7.90
C ILE A 59 -5.63 14.54 -7.76
N ILE A 60 -4.78 14.87 -6.80
CA ILE A 60 -3.55 14.12 -6.52
C ILE A 60 -3.89 12.68 -6.09
N SER A 61 -4.88 12.51 -5.22
CA SER A 61 -5.38 11.20 -4.77
C SER A 61 -5.84 10.33 -5.95
N ILE A 62 -6.62 10.88 -6.88
CA ILE A 62 -7.07 10.17 -8.09
C ILE A 62 -5.87 9.79 -8.97
N ALA A 63 -4.95 10.71 -9.22
CA ALA A 63 -3.77 10.46 -10.06
C ALA A 63 -2.90 9.33 -9.48
N LEU A 64 -2.64 9.34 -8.17
CA LEU A 64 -1.87 8.29 -7.51
C LEU A 64 -2.61 6.95 -7.51
N SER A 65 -3.92 6.95 -7.30
CA SER A 65 -4.74 5.74 -7.35
C SER A 65 -4.77 5.11 -8.75
N LEU A 66 -4.81 5.94 -9.80
CA LEU A 66 -4.66 5.48 -11.19
C LEU A 66 -3.29 4.83 -11.43
N ILE A 67 -2.21 5.37 -10.86
CA ILE A 67 -0.88 4.76 -10.93
C ILE A 67 -0.88 3.38 -10.25
N VAL A 68 -1.52 3.24 -9.08
CA VAL A 68 -1.67 1.94 -8.39
C VAL A 68 -2.40 0.94 -9.28
N ILE A 69 -3.55 1.30 -9.84
CA ILE A 69 -4.34 0.42 -10.72
C ILE A 69 -3.51 0.01 -11.95
N MET A 70 -2.84 0.96 -12.61
CA MET A 70 -1.99 0.67 -13.77
C MET A 70 -0.83 -0.26 -13.42
N ALA A 71 -0.21 -0.09 -12.25
CA ALA A 71 0.83 -0.98 -11.75
C ALA A 71 0.26 -2.39 -11.47
N VAL A 72 -0.91 -2.50 -10.84
CA VAL A 72 -1.59 -3.77 -10.56
C VAL A 72 -1.92 -4.50 -11.86
N VAL A 73 -2.52 -3.82 -12.82
CA VAL A 73 -2.87 -4.37 -14.14
C VAL A 73 -1.60 -4.81 -14.89
N THR A 74 -0.55 -3.99 -14.90
CA THR A 74 0.72 -4.33 -15.57
C THR A 74 1.37 -5.57 -14.96
N MET A 75 1.37 -5.67 -13.62
CA MET A 75 1.90 -6.84 -12.91
C MET A 75 1.03 -8.08 -13.11
N ALA A 76 -0.29 -7.93 -13.23
CA ALA A 76 -1.20 -9.03 -13.56
C ALA A 76 -0.89 -9.66 -14.91
N PHE A 77 -0.57 -8.83 -15.92
CA PHE A 77 -0.20 -9.34 -17.24
C PHE A 77 1.21 -9.92 -17.29
N LYS A 78 2.20 -9.32 -16.61
CA LYS A 78 3.62 -9.73 -16.72
C LYS A 78 4.04 -10.81 -15.73
N TYR A 79 3.47 -10.78 -14.54
CA TYR A 79 3.84 -11.64 -13.42
C TYR A 79 2.58 -12.22 -12.78
N PRO A 80 1.83 -13.08 -13.49
CA PRO A 80 0.53 -13.59 -13.04
C PRO A 80 0.62 -14.26 -11.66
N ASP A 81 1.73 -14.92 -11.33
CA ASP A 81 1.92 -15.56 -10.02
C ASP A 81 2.07 -14.55 -8.87
N SER A 82 2.62 -13.36 -9.14
CA SER A 82 2.66 -12.28 -8.15
C SER A 82 1.29 -11.62 -8.00
N ALA A 83 0.53 -11.50 -9.09
CA ALA A 83 -0.80 -10.92 -9.09
C ALA A 83 -1.89 -11.81 -8.47
N LYS A 84 -1.67 -13.12 -8.37
CA LYS A 84 -2.54 -14.02 -7.59
C LYS A 84 -2.56 -13.68 -6.09
N ARG A 85 -1.58 -12.91 -5.58
CA ARG A 85 -1.50 -12.56 -4.16
C ARG A 85 -2.68 -11.67 -3.76
N PRO A 86 -3.46 -12.04 -2.72
CA PRO A 86 -4.70 -11.34 -2.40
C PRO A 86 -4.47 -9.89 -2.00
N SER A 87 -3.42 -9.63 -1.22
CA SER A 87 -3.04 -8.27 -0.82
C SER A 87 -2.78 -7.36 -2.02
N PHE A 88 -2.25 -7.88 -3.13
CA PHE A 88 -1.94 -7.08 -4.31
C PHE A 88 -3.20 -6.74 -5.13
N ARG A 89 -4.12 -7.70 -5.27
CA ARG A 89 -5.43 -7.49 -5.91
C ARG A 89 -6.29 -6.51 -5.12
N LEU A 90 -6.38 -6.72 -3.81
CA LEU A 90 -7.14 -5.86 -2.90
C LEU A 90 -6.61 -4.42 -2.90
N SER A 91 -5.30 -4.18 -3.03
CA SER A 91 -4.75 -2.82 -3.21
C SER A 91 -5.29 -2.13 -4.46
N GLY A 92 -5.45 -2.85 -5.58
CA GLY A 92 -6.03 -2.29 -6.80
C GLY A 92 -7.50 -1.91 -6.63
N TRP A 93 -8.26 -2.76 -5.92
CA TRP A 93 -9.66 -2.48 -5.60
C TRP A 93 -9.83 -1.32 -4.60
N ILE A 94 -8.96 -1.23 -3.60
CA ILE A 94 -8.89 -0.10 -2.66
C ILE A 94 -8.64 1.21 -3.43
N ALA A 95 -7.67 1.23 -4.35
CA ALA A 95 -7.43 2.39 -5.21
C ALA A 95 -8.65 2.73 -6.08
N GLY A 96 -9.41 1.73 -6.54
CA GLY A 96 -10.68 1.94 -7.24
C GLY A 96 -11.73 2.63 -6.37
N ALA A 97 -11.90 2.19 -5.12
CA ALA A 97 -12.79 2.83 -4.16
C ALA A 97 -12.37 4.27 -3.85
N ASP A 98 -11.06 4.54 -3.72
CA ASP A 98 -10.52 5.89 -3.52
C ASP A 98 -10.84 6.82 -4.69
N ILE A 99 -10.70 6.35 -5.94
CA ILE A 99 -11.03 7.16 -7.12
C ILE A 99 -12.51 7.56 -7.10
N ILE A 100 -13.40 6.61 -6.78
CA ILE A 100 -14.84 6.88 -6.68
C ILE A 100 -15.11 7.94 -5.61
N LEU A 101 -14.54 7.77 -4.42
CA LEU A 101 -14.73 8.70 -3.30
C LEU A 101 -14.15 10.09 -3.58
N SER A 102 -12.93 10.18 -4.10
CA SER A 102 -12.29 11.45 -4.45
C SER A 102 -12.99 12.15 -5.62
N THR A 103 -13.55 11.39 -6.57
CA THR A 103 -14.38 11.96 -7.64
C THR A 103 -15.67 12.54 -7.09
N TYR A 104 -16.35 11.82 -6.20
CA TYR A 104 -17.54 12.33 -5.50
C TYR A 104 -17.23 13.64 -4.77
N LYS A 105 -16.15 13.69 -3.98
CA LYS A 105 -15.74 14.90 -3.24
C LYS A 105 -15.45 16.06 -4.19
N MET A 106 -14.71 15.80 -5.27
CA MET A 106 -14.42 16.81 -6.29
C MET A 106 -15.71 17.36 -6.91
N VAL A 107 -16.67 16.51 -7.28
CA VAL A 107 -17.96 16.95 -7.82
C VAL A 107 -18.76 17.74 -6.80
N LYS A 108 -18.77 17.31 -5.52
CA LYS A 108 -19.42 18.01 -4.42
C LYS A 108 -18.87 19.43 -4.23
N SER A 109 -17.58 19.66 -4.50
CA SER A 109 -16.95 20.98 -4.43
C SER A 109 -17.41 21.98 -5.50
N PHE A 110 -18.34 21.62 -6.39
CA PHE A 110 -18.94 22.53 -7.39
C PHE A 110 -20.44 22.78 -7.08
N PRO A 111 -20.78 23.78 -6.22
CA PRO A 111 -22.16 24.00 -5.78
C PRO A 111 -23.14 24.25 -6.92
N TRP A 112 -22.72 24.99 -7.95
CA TRP A 112 -23.54 25.28 -9.14
C TRP A 112 -23.96 24.01 -9.88
N TYR A 113 -23.09 22.99 -9.91
CA TYR A 113 -23.42 21.72 -10.54
C TYR A 113 -24.38 20.93 -9.65
N MET A 114 -24.11 20.86 -8.34
CA MET A 114 -24.94 20.13 -7.38
C MET A 114 -26.39 20.65 -7.32
N GLN A 115 -26.59 21.95 -7.48
CA GLN A 115 -27.93 22.57 -7.55
C GLN A 115 -28.75 22.12 -8.78
N THR A 116 -28.09 21.79 -9.90
CA THR A 116 -28.78 21.36 -11.13
C THR A 116 -29.15 19.88 -11.15
N LEU A 117 -28.64 19.10 -10.19
CA LEU A 117 -28.86 17.67 -10.14
C LEU A 117 -30.28 17.34 -9.66
N SER A 118 -30.89 16.34 -10.31
CA SER A 118 -32.15 15.77 -9.84
C SER A 118 -31.98 15.14 -8.45
N VAL A 119 -33.07 15.04 -7.68
CA VAL A 119 -33.08 14.35 -6.38
C VAL A 119 -32.54 12.91 -6.50
N THR A 120 -32.90 12.20 -7.57
CA THR A 120 -32.38 10.85 -7.85
C THR A 120 -30.88 10.83 -8.08
N SER A 121 -30.34 11.82 -8.80
CA SER A 121 -28.90 11.96 -9.04
C SER A 121 -28.13 12.26 -7.76
N LEU A 122 -28.66 13.14 -6.89
CA LEU A 122 -28.08 13.40 -5.58
C LEU A 122 -28.08 12.12 -4.72
N ARG A 123 -29.15 11.32 -4.77
CA ARG A 123 -29.26 10.07 -3.99
C ARG A 123 -28.23 9.07 -4.48
N ALA A 124 -28.09 8.93 -5.79
CA ALA A 124 -27.08 8.08 -6.41
C ALA A 124 -25.67 8.51 -6.01
N MET A 125 -25.37 9.82 -5.99
CA MET A 125 -24.07 10.32 -5.54
C MET A 125 -23.78 10.01 -4.07
N LEU A 126 -24.74 10.25 -3.18
CA LEU A 126 -24.61 9.93 -1.75
C LEU A 126 -24.43 8.43 -1.53
N TRP A 127 -25.22 7.61 -2.24
CA TRP A 127 -25.11 6.16 -2.20
C TRP A 127 -23.74 5.68 -2.68
N ILE A 128 -23.25 6.17 -3.82
CA ILE A 128 -21.92 5.83 -4.37
C ILE A 128 -20.81 6.21 -3.38
N ALA A 129 -20.93 7.37 -2.72
CA ALA A 129 -19.99 7.78 -1.70
C ALA A 129 -19.94 6.77 -0.56
N TYR A 130 -21.07 6.50 0.12
CA TYR A 130 -21.10 5.54 1.23
C TYR A 130 -20.73 4.11 0.83
N PHE A 131 -21.13 3.68 -0.36
CA PHE A 131 -20.71 2.40 -0.93
C PHE A 131 -19.19 2.32 -1.05
N SER A 132 -18.55 3.33 -1.64
CA SER A 132 -17.10 3.36 -1.80
C SER A 132 -16.36 3.36 -0.46
N GLU A 133 -16.90 4.02 0.57
CA GLU A 133 -16.33 4.04 1.92
C GLU A 133 -16.39 2.67 2.59
N LEU A 134 -17.54 1.99 2.56
CA LEU A 134 -17.65 0.64 3.11
C LEU A 134 -16.79 -0.37 2.35
N VAL A 135 -16.76 -0.30 1.02
CA VAL A 135 -15.91 -1.16 0.20
C VAL A 135 -14.44 -0.99 0.59
N PHE A 136 -13.98 0.26 0.80
CA PHE A 136 -12.64 0.54 1.26
C PHE A 136 -12.34 -0.12 2.62
N ILE A 137 -13.24 0.00 3.59
CA ILE A 137 -13.07 -0.61 4.92
C ILE A 137 -13.07 -2.13 4.83
N PHE A 138 -14.05 -2.73 4.15
CA PHE A 138 -14.15 -4.18 4.05
C PHE A 138 -12.97 -4.80 3.29
N PHE A 139 -12.43 -4.15 2.26
CA PHE A 139 -11.20 -4.63 1.63
C PHE A 139 -10.00 -4.53 2.56
N THR A 140 -9.91 -3.49 3.38
CA THR A 140 -8.85 -3.38 4.37
C THR A 140 -8.97 -4.47 5.45
N ASP A 141 -10.19 -4.76 5.90
CA ASP A 141 -10.47 -5.89 6.81
C ASP A 141 -10.13 -7.23 6.16
N CYS A 142 -10.42 -7.43 4.87
CA CYS A 142 -10.01 -8.63 4.14
C CYS A 142 -8.47 -8.79 4.09
N ILE A 143 -7.73 -7.69 3.92
CA ILE A 143 -6.27 -7.69 4.01
C ILE A 143 -5.83 -8.11 5.43
N MET A 144 -6.51 -7.64 6.48
CA MET A 144 -6.23 -8.00 7.87
C MET A 144 -6.57 -9.45 8.20
N ILE A 145 -7.71 -9.97 7.72
CA ILE A 145 -8.09 -11.38 7.85
C ILE A 145 -7.02 -12.25 7.17
N HIS A 146 -6.60 -11.86 5.96
CA HIS A 146 -5.55 -12.59 5.25
C HIS A 146 -4.22 -12.53 6.01
N LEU A 147 -3.86 -11.39 6.61
CA LEU A 147 -2.67 -11.27 7.45
C LEU A 147 -2.77 -12.16 8.69
N GLN A 148 -3.91 -12.18 9.37
CA GLN A 148 -4.15 -13.01 10.55
C GLN A 148 -3.97 -14.49 10.20
N LEU A 149 -4.62 -14.95 9.13
CA LEU A 149 -4.57 -16.35 8.72
C LEU A 149 -3.19 -16.78 8.21
N THR A 150 -2.43 -15.89 7.56
CA THR A 150 -1.12 -16.25 6.98
C THR A 150 0.05 -16.02 7.92
N ALA A 151 0.08 -14.91 8.66
CA ALA A 151 1.20 -14.54 9.52
C ALA A 151 1.04 -14.98 10.97
N LEU A 152 -0.18 -14.87 11.55
CA LEU A 152 -0.41 -15.23 12.95
C LEU A 152 -0.68 -16.73 13.11
N GLN A 153 -1.41 -17.32 12.16
CA GLN A 153 -1.88 -18.70 12.26
C GLN A 153 -1.40 -19.55 11.08
N THR A 154 -0.10 -19.84 11.02
CA THR A 154 0.53 -20.58 9.91
C THR A 154 -0.15 -21.91 9.56
N ARG A 155 -0.86 -22.55 10.50
CA ARG A 155 -1.64 -23.78 10.28
C ARG A 155 -2.83 -23.58 9.32
N TYR A 156 -3.38 -22.38 9.19
CA TYR A 156 -4.56 -22.08 8.37
C TYR A 156 -4.21 -21.47 7.00
N LYS A 157 -2.96 -21.56 6.56
CA LYS A 157 -2.55 -21.01 5.25
C LYS A 157 -3.39 -21.56 4.10
N CYS A 158 -3.66 -22.87 4.07
CA CYS A 158 -4.49 -23.48 3.03
C CYS A 158 -5.93 -22.96 3.04
N VAL A 159 -6.48 -22.68 4.24
CA VAL A 159 -7.81 -22.09 4.40
C VAL A 159 -7.82 -20.66 3.86
N ALA A 160 -6.78 -19.86 4.17
CA ALA A 160 -6.63 -18.50 3.68
C ALA A 160 -6.59 -18.42 2.15
N GLU A 161 -5.89 -19.35 1.50
CA GLU A 161 -5.81 -19.43 0.04
C GLU A 161 -7.16 -19.82 -0.59
N ARG A 162 -7.90 -20.74 0.05
CA ARG A 162 -9.23 -21.15 -0.41
C ARG A 162 -10.29 -20.06 -0.23
N LEU A 163 -10.18 -19.26 0.84
CA LEU A 163 -11.13 -18.18 1.14
C LEU A 163 -10.87 -16.91 0.31
N SER A 164 -9.62 -16.70 -0.11
CA SER A 164 -9.20 -15.52 -0.85
C SER A 164 -10.09 -15.06 -2.02
N PRO A 165 -10.57 -15.93 -2.93
CA PRO A 165 -11.37 -15.46 -4.07
C PRO A 165 -12.71 -14.87 -3.64
N TYR A 166 -13.22 -15.25 -2.47
CA TYR A 166 -14.52 -14.80 -1.97
C TYR A 166 -14.46 -13.45 -1.26
N TYR A 167 -13.28 -13.01 -0.79
CA TYR A 167 -13.11 -11.72 -0.12
C TYR A 167 -13.63 -10.54 -0.95
N GLU A 168 -13.28 -10.52 -2.24
CA GLU A 168 -13.62 -9.39 -3.10
C GLU A 168 -15.12 -9.29 -3.33
N SER A 169 -15.75 -10.40 -3.74
CA SER A 169 -17.18 -10.43 -4.04
C SER A 169 -18.04 -10.27 -2.78
N ALA A 170 -17.68 -10.92 -1.67
CA ALA A 170 -18.45 -10.80 -0.42
C ALA A 170 -18.45 -9.37 0.11
N SER A 171 -17.30 -8.69 0.11
CA SER A 171 -17.18 -7.30 0.56
C SER A 171 -17.98 -6.33 -0.32
N ILE A 172 -17.93 -6.48 -1.64
CA ILE A 172 -18.72 -5.65 -2.57
C ILE A 172 -20.21 -5.88 -2.36
N ILE A 173 -20.66 -7.14 -2.28
CA ILE A 173 -22.07 -7.48 -2.10
C ILE A 173 -22.57 -6.95 -0.75
N LEU A 174 -21.80 -7.13 0.32
CA LEU A 174 -22.16 -6.65 1.65
C LEU A 174 -22.27 -5.13 1.69
N ALA A 175 -21.28 -4.40 1.14
CA ALA A 175 -21.31 -2.94 1.08
C ALA A 175 -22.50 -2.45 0.24
N LEU A 176 -22.81 -3.12 -0.86
CA LEU A 176 -23.97 -2.81 -1.69
C LEU A 176 -25.27 -3.01 -0.90
N LEU A 177 -25.46 -4.16 -0.25
CA LEU A 177 -26.67 -4.44 0.52
C LEU A 177 -26.88 -3.46 1.68
N LEU A 178 -25.82 -3.08 2.38
CA LEU A 178 -25.88 -2.13 3.50
C LEU A 178 -26.23 -0.71 3.05
N THR A 179 -25.73 -0.29 1.90
CA THR A 179 -25.90 1.11 1.42
C THR A 179 -27.09 1.29 0.51
N HIS A 180 -27.57 0.24 -0.16
CA HIS A 180 -28.66 0.34 -1.14
C HIS A 180 -29.92 1.05 -0.63
N PRO A 181 -30.36 0.91 0.64
CA PRO A 181 -31.57 1.58 1.09
C PRO A 181 -31.48 3.13 1.07
N PHE A 182 -30.29 3.74 1.04
CA PHE A 182 -30.14 5.19 0.86
C PHE A 182 -30.77 5.70 -0.45
N MET A 183 -30.91 4.84 -1.46
CA MET A 183 -31.56 5.20 -2.72
C MET A 183 -33.07 5.46 -2.59
N TYR A 184 -33.71 4.90 -1.56
CA TYR A 184 -35.18 4.88 -1.45
C TYR A 184 -35.72 5.56 -0.20
N LEU A 185 -35.01 5.48 0.94
CA LEU A 185 -35.58 5.85 2.23
C LEU A 185 -35.65 7.35 2.51
N PHE A 186 -34.73 8.14 1.96
CA PHE A 186 -34.57 9.55 2.35
C PHE A 186 -34.86 10.51 1.21
N TYR A 187 -35.64 11.56 1.46
CA TYR A 187 -35.71 12.70 0.57
C TYR A 187 -34.52 13.62 0.86
N ILE A 188 -33.79 13.99 -0.20
CA ILE A 188 -32.59 14.80 -0.05
C ILE A 188 -32.62 15.95 -1.05
N THR A 189 -32.08 17.08 -0.63
CA THR A 189 -31.95 18.31 -1.41
C THR A 189 -30.55 18.88 -1.21
N TRP A 190 -30.06 19.66 -2.16
CA TRP A 190 -28.82 20.39 -1.96
C TRP A 190 -29.09 21.67 -1.16
N ASP A 191 -28.34 21.89 -0.07
CA ASP A 191 -28.37 23.13 0.70
C ASP A 191 -27.23 24.04 0.25
N THR A 192 -27.60 25.17 -0.35
CA THR A 192 -26.68 26.16 -0.91
C THR A 192 -25.97 26.99 0.15
N VAL A 193 -26.49 27.04 1.38
CA VAL A 193 -25.89 27.80 2.48
C VAL A 193 -24.77 26.99 3.14
N LYS A 194 -24.99 25.68 3.29
CA LYS A 194 -24.03 24.77 3.96
C LYS A 194 -23.11 24.03 2.99
N ASP A 195 -23.27 24.22 1.69
CA ASP A 195 -22.61 23.45 0.63
C ASP A 195 -22.63 21.94 0.90
N ASN A 196 -23.81 21.43 1.29
CA ASN A 196 -23.97 20.06 1.70
C ASN A 196 -25.32 19.48 1.27
N ILE A 197 -25.41 18.15 1.27
CA ILE A 197 -26.68 17.46 1.04
C ILE A 197 -27.50 17.56 2.32
N LEU A 198 -28.64 18.23 2.24
CA LEU A 198 -29.64 18.31 3.29
C LEU A 198 -30.61 17.13 3.14
N ILE A 199 -30.88 16.46 4.25
CA ILE A 199 -31.92 15.44 4.32
C ILE A 199 -33.20 16.09 4.83
N VAL A 200 -34.29 15.91 4.08
CA VAL A 200 -35.62 16.37 4.45
C VAL A 200 -36.32 15.22 5.19
N GLY A 201 -36.59 15.42 6.48
CA GLY A 201 -37.18 14.41 7.36
C GLY A 201 -36.72 14.60 8.81
N ASP A 202 -37.03 13.63 9.68
CA ASP A 202 -36.48 13.63 11.04
C ASP A 202 -34.96 13.35 10.96
N PRO A 203 -34.09 14.30 11.35
CA PRO A 203 -32.65 14.07 11.35
C PRO A 203 -32.26 12.87 12.21
N LYS A 204 -33.02 12.55 13.28
CA LYS A 204 -32.72 11.42 14.16
C LYS A 204 -32.82 10.08 13.43
N GLU A 205 -33.82 9.91 12.57
CA GLU A 205 -33.99 8.69 11.78
C GLU A 205 -32.85 8.52 10.78
N PHE A 206 -32.50 9.59 10.06
CA PHE A 206 -31.36 9.58 9.15
C PHE A 206 -30.05 9.25 9.87
N TRP A 207 -29.79 9.87 11.02
CA TRP A 207 -28.59 9.60 11.80
C TRP A 207 -28.57 8.18 12.33
N ALA A 208 -29.66 7.69 12.92
CA ALA A 208 -29.75 6.31 13.39
C ALA A 208 -29.48 5.31 12.25
N PHE A 209 -30.07 5.56 11.08
CA PHE A 209 -29.84 4.74 9.90
C PHE A 209 -28.37 4.78 9.45
N THR A 210 -27.79 5.98 9.33
CA THR A 210 -26.38 6.18 8.93
C THR A 210 -25.43 5.49 9.92
N TRP A 211 -25.71 5.56 11.21
CA TRP A 211 -24.96 4.82 12.23
C TRP A 211 -25.04 3.31 12.02
N CYS A 212 -26.24 2.77 11.79
CA CYS A 212 -26.45 1.33 11.59
C CYS A 212 -25.82 0.80 10.29
N THR A 213 -25.86 1.58 9.20
CA THR A 213 -25.40 1.11 7.89
C THR A 213 -23.94 1.44 7.59
N LEU A 214 -23.40 2.52 8.17
CA LEU A 214 -22.05 3.01 7.88
C LEU A 214 -21.17 2.99 9.14
N PHE A 215 -21.43 3.87 10.11
CA PHE A 215 -20.45 4.14 11.17
C PHE A 215 -20.19 2.95 12.11
N ILE A 216 -21.19 2.10 12.40
CA ILE A 216 -20.97 0.88 13.19
C ILE A 216 -20.00 -0.06 12.47
N TRP A 217 -20.13 -0.22 11.16
CA TRP A 217 -19.26 -1.08 10.37
C TRP A 217 -17.85 -0.50 10.25
N GLU A 218 -17.73 0.81 10.07
CA GLU A 218 -16.43 1.50 10.13
C GLU A 218 -15.75 1.30 11.49
N LEU A 219 -16.50 1.50 12.59
CA LEU A 219 -15.98 1.32 13.94
C LEU A 219 -15.52 -0.12 14.18
N ILE A 220 -16.31 -1.11 13.78
CA ILE A 220 -15.96 -2.54 13.90
C ILE A 220 -14.70 -2.84 13.09
N GLY A 221 -14.60 -2.38 11.84
CA GLY A 221 -13.43 -2.58 11.00
C GLY A 221 -12.17 -1.94 11.57
N ILE A 222 -12.26 -0.71 12.08
CA ILE A 222 -11.14 -0.02 12.74
C ILE A 222 -10.69 -0.77 13.99
N LEU A 223 -11.62 -1.16 14.86
CA LEU A 223 -11.30 -1.91 16.08
C LEU A 223 -10.65 -3.26 15.72
N TYR A 224 -11.17 -3.95 14.71
CA TYR A 224 -10.58 -5.18 14.20
C TYR A 224 -9.14 -4.95 13.69
N CYS A 225 -8.93 -3.92 12.86
CA CYS A 225 -7.60 -3.53 12.39
C CYS A 225 -6.62 -3.24 13.55
N ILE A 226 -7.06 -2.53 14.59
CA ILE A 226 -6.24 -2.24 15.78
C ILE A 226 -5.85 -3.55 16.49
N ILE A 227 -6.82 -4.43 16.75
CA ILE A 227 -6.59 -5.72 17.43
C ILE A 227 -5.58 -6.57 16.66
N ILE A 228 -5.74 -6.70 15.34
CA ILE A 228 -4.83 -7.49 14.51
C ILE A 228 -3.44 -6.85 14.46
N CYS A 229 -3.33 -5.52 14.33
CA CYS A 229 -2.05 -4.83 14.37
C CYS A 229 -1.31 -5.05 15.69
N VAL A 230 -1.99 -4.89 16.83
CA VAL A 230 -1.42 -5.16 18.17
C VAL A 230 -0.95 -6.61 18.26
N TRP A 231 -1.77 -7.55 17.82
CA TRP A 231 -1.42 -8.97 17.86
C TRP A 231 -0.21 -9.31 16.97
N VAL A 232 -0.14 -8.73 15.77
CA VAL A 232 1.01 -8.84 14.87
C VAL A 232 2.28 -8.30 15.52
N VAL A 233 2.22 -7.14 16.17
CA VAL A 233 3.37 -6.56 16.89
C VAL A 233 3.82 -7.48 18.01
N ILE A 234 2.90 -7.94 18.87
CA ILE A 234 3.21 -8.87 19.97
C ILE A 234 3.87 -10.14 19.44
N ARG A 235 3.38 -10.68 18.31
CA ARG A 235 3.90 -11.92 17.73
C ARG A 235 5.25 -11.74 17.02
N LEU A 236 5.45 -10.60 16.36
CA LEU A 236 6.70 -10.28 15.66
C LEU A 236 7.81 -9.82 16.58
N TYR A 237 7.49 -9.23 17.73
CA TYR A 237 8.49 -8.68 18.64
C TYR A 237 9.57 -9.70 19.06
N PRO A 238 9.25 -10.94 19.48
CA PRO A 238 10.27 -11.94 19.80
C PRO A 238 11.15 -12.32 18.60
N LEU A 239 10.58 -12.39 17.40
CA LEU A 239 11.35 -12.68 16.17
C LEU A 239 12.32 -11.55 15.86
N TRP A 240 11.89 -10.31 16.06
CA TRP A 240 12.73 -9.13 15.89
C TRP A 240 13.90 -9.10 16.86
N MET A 241 13.64 -9.42 18.14
CA MET A 241 14.69 -9.53 19.15
C MET A 241 15.74 -10.58 18.76
N ARG A 242 15.32 -11.79 18.35
CA ARG A 242 16.25 -12.85 17.90
C ARG A 242 17.10 -12.43 16.71
N MET A 243 16.53 -11.72 15.74
CA MET A 243 17.28 -11.23 14.57
C MET A 243 18.31 -10.17 14.95
N ARG A 244 17.99 -9.30 15.92
CA ARG A 244 18.94 -8.31 16.43
C ARG A 244 20.13 -9.00 17.08
N ASP A 245 19.88 -10.04 17.88
CA ASP A 245 20.93 -10.78 18.58
C ASP A 245 21.79 -11.57 17.59
N ALA A 246 21.18 -12.21 16.59
CA ALA A 246 21.91 -12.90 15.52
C ALA A 246 22.82 -11.96 14.72
N LYS A 247 22.37 -10.72 14.45
CA LYS A 247 23.20 -9.70 13.78
C LYS A 247 24.42 -9.33 14.62
N LYS A 248 24.24 -9.13 15.93
CA LYS A 248 25.35 -8.85 16.86
C LYS A 248 26.38 -9.97 16.90
N ILE A 249 25.93 -11.24 16.94
CA ILE A 249 26.83 -12.40 16.91
C ILE A 249 27.64 -12.46 15.61
N HIS A 250 27.00 -12.20 14.48
CA HIS A 250 27.68 -12.20 13.18
C HIS A 250 28.69 -11.04 13.06
N GLU A 251 28.37 -9.86 13.59
CA GLU A 251 29.29 -8.71 13.65
C GLU A 251 30.51 -8.99 14.54
N VAL A 252 30.31 -9.61 15.71
CA VAL A 252 31.41 -10.03 16.60
C VAL A 252 32.28 -11.10 15.94
N SER A 253 31.66 -12.09 15.28
CA SER A 253 32.39 -13.15 14.57
C SER A 253 33.23 -12.60 13.40
N GLN A 254 32.70 -11.64 12.63
CA GLN A 254 33.47 -10.99 11.58
C GLN A 254 34.62 -10.14 12.12
N LYS A 255 34.40 -9.39 13.21
CA LYS A 255 35.45 -8.57 13.82
C LYS A 255 36.57 -9.41 14.43
N GLY A 256 36.25 -10.58 15.00
CA GLY A 256 37.23 -11.53 15.52
C GLY A 256 38.14 -12.14 14.44
N ARG A 257 37.64 -12.30 13.21
CA ARG A 257 38.44 -12.80 12.07
C ARG A 257 39.36 -11.75 11.45
N SER A 258 39.08 -10.46 11.65
CA SER A 258 39.91 -9.36 11.15
C SER A 258 41.01 -8.93 12.12
N MET A 259 41.14 -9.55 13.30
CA MET A 259 42.37 -9.36 14.07
C MET A 259 43.51 -10.02 13.29
N PRO A 260 44.55 -9.26 12.90
CA PRO A 260 45.72 -9.86 12.27
C PRO A 260 46.22 -10.93 13.23
N VAL A 261 46.30 -12.17 12.76
CA VAL A 261 47.13 -13.17 13.42
C VAL A 261 48.50 -12.52 13.47
N GLN A 262 48.86 -11.96 14.62
CA GLN A 262 50.26 -11.66 14.91
C GLN A 262 50.94 -12.99 14.67
N ALA A 263 51.69 -13.06 13.58
CA ALA A 263 52.57 -14.15 13.29
C ALA A 263 53.59 -14.14 14.42
N SER A 264 53.25 -14.79 15.54
CA SER A 264 54.23 -15.20 16.52
C SER A 264 55.13 -16.17 15.77
N THR A 265 56.30 -15.66 15.43
CA THR A 265 57.44 -16.40 14.90
C THR A 265 57.51 -17.74 15.62
N PRO A 266 57.49 -18.88 14.91
CA PRO A 266 57.58 -20.17 15.56
C PRO A 266 58.95 -20.28 16.22
N GLN A 267 58.97 -20.18 17.55
CA GLN A 267 60.13 -20.57 18.33
C GLN A 267 60.18 -22.10 18.30
N GLN A 268 61.23 -22.59 17.67
CA GLN A 268 61.44 -23.95 17.23
C GLN A 268 61.94 -24.82 18.40
N ASP A 269 61.07 -25.10 19.37
CA ASP A 269 61.43 -26.02 20.45
C ASP A 269 61.18 -27.47 20.01
N SER A 270 62.30 -28.16 19.91
CA SER A 270 62.49 -29.49 19.38
C SER A 270 62.24 -30.51 20.49
N TYR A 271 61.11 -31.21 20.48
CA TYR A 271 61.02 -32.50 21.16
C TYR A 271 60.24 -33.52 20.31
N LEU A 272 61.02 -34.47 19.78
CA LEU A 272 60.59 -35.76 19.30
C LEU A 272 59.70 -36.46 20.33
N THR A 273 58.58 -37.07 19.90
CA THR A 273 58.39 -38.52 20.01
C THR A 273 57.09 -39.02 19.34
N ASN A 274 57.29 -40.02 18.48
CA ASN A 274 56.49 -41.23 18.26
C ASN A 274 55.05 -41.17 17.72
N VAL A 275 54.97 -41.40 16.41
CA VAL A 275 54.37 -42.61 15.78
C VAL A 275 53.10 -43.16 16.45
N THR A 276 51.96 -42.99 15.76
CA THR A 276 51.10 -44.15 15.46
C THR A 276 50.33 -43.93 14.15
N SER A 277 50.67 -44.77 13.20
CA SER A 277 50.06 -44.93 11.88
C SER A 277 48.56 -45.28 12.00
N ARG A 278 47.68 -44.57 11.29
CA ARG A 278 46.33 -45.05 11.00
C ARG A 278 45.88 -44.71 9.57
N SER A 279 46.07 -45.70 8.72
CA SER A 279 45.17 -46.17 7.66
C SER A 279 44.35 -45.13 6.89
N SER A 280 44.86 -44.81 5.71
CA SER A 280 44.12 -44.36 4.53
C SER A 280 43.00 -45.34 4.18
N LEU A 281 41.75 -44.87 4.24
CA LEU A 281 40.61 -45.50 3.59
C LEU A 281 40.09 -44.56 2.50
N ARG A 282 40.25 -45.04 1.27
CA ARG A 282 39.86 -44.46 0.00
C ARG A 282 38.34 -44.61 -0.19
N PRO A 283 37.56 -43.56 -0.43
CA PRO A 283 36.16 -43.72 -0.81
C PRO A 283 36.06 -44.04 -2.30
N SER A 284 35.45 -45.18 -2.56
CA SER A 284 35.12 -45.78 -3.84
C SER A 284 34.15 -44.94 -4.67
N ASP A 285 34.27 -45.11 -5.98
CA ASP A 285 33.46 -44.56 -7.04
C ASP A 285 31.95 -44.75 -6.83
N ILE A 286 31.18 -43.66 -6.94
CA ILE A 286 29.72 -43.71 -7.01
C ILE A 286 29.31 -43.52 -8.48
N HIS A 287 28.79 -44.62 -9.04
CA HIS A 287 28.09 -44.70 -10.32
C HIS A 287 26.99 -43.63 -10.44
N LYS A 288 27.08 -42.81 -11.49
CA LYS A 288 25.97 -42.00 -12.00
C LYS A 288 25.11 -42.85 -12.93
N ASP A 289 24.03 -43.41 -12.40
CA ASP A 289 22.98 -44.00 -13.23
C ASP A 289 21.95 -42.93 -13.63
N LYS A 290 21.83 -42.71 -14.95
CA LYS A 290 20.82 -41.85 -15.57
C LYS A 290 19.56 -42.67 -15.80
N GLY A 291 18.70 -42.74 -14.79
CA GLY A 291 17.35 -43.28 -14.91
C GLY A 291 16.37 -42.24 -15.44
N ALA A 292 16.03 -42.32 -16.72
CA ALA A 292 14.94 -41.56 -17.33
C ALA A 292 13.58 -42.11 -16.85
N SER A 293 12.92 -41.43 -15.92
CA SER A 293 11.50 -41.69 -15.61
C SER A 293 10.61 -40.85 -16.53
N ARG A 294 10.14 -41.53 -17.58
CA ARG A 294 9.06 -41.11 -18.48
C ARG A 294 7.74 -41.42 -17.78
N TYR A 295 7.05 -40.39 -17.25
CA TYR A 295 5.67 -40.54 -16.79
C TYR A 295 4.74 -40.60 -18.00
N THR A 296 4.22 -41.79 -18.29
CA THR A 296 3.06 -42.02 -19.13
C THR A 296 1.80 -41.60 -18.39
N ALA A 297 1.05 -40.67 -18.95
CA ALA A 297 -0.32 -40.38 -18.55
C ALA A 297 -1.23 -41.49 -19.08
N THR A 298 -1.83 -42.27 -18.18
CA THR A 298 -2.87 -43.24 -18.53
C THR A 298 -4.23 -42.64 -18.16
N SER A 299 -5.05 -42.54 -19.19
CA SER A 299 -6.47 -42.24 -19.21
C SER A 299 -7.28 -43.10 -18.22
N ALA A 300 -8.13 -42.44 -17.43
CA ALA A 300 -9.19 -43.09 -16.67
C ALA A 300 -10.49 -43.04 -17.47
N SER A 301 -10.95 -44.21 -17.91
CA SER A 301 -12.29 -44.46 -18.41
C SER A 301 -12.95 -45.54 -17.55
N SER A 302 -14.27 -45.43 -17.43
CA SER A 302 -15.25 -46.46 -17.11
C SER A 302 -15.21 -47.13 -15.73
N SER A 303 -16.13 -46.66 -14.88
CA SER A 303 -16.83 -47.45 -13.88
C SER A 303 -17.71 -48.51 -14.55
N SER A 304 -17.49 -49.79 -14.22
CA SER A 304 -18.56 -50.79 -14.30
C SER A 304 -18.37 -51.83 -13.20
N SER A 305 -19.50 -52.14 -12.59
CA SER A 305 -19.71 -52.98 -11.43
C SER A 305 -19.49 -54.45 -11.75
N SER A 306 -18.85 -55.19 -10.85
CA SER A 306 -19.04 -56.64 -10.77
C SER A 306 -18.67 -57.12 -9.37
N SER A 307 -19.68 -57.61 -8.67
CA SER A 307 -19.59 -58.49 -7.51
C SER A 307 -18.76 -59.72 -7.85
N ASN A 308 -17.86 -60.13 -6.95
CA ASN A 308 -17.57 -61.54 -6.78
C ASN A 308 -17.12 -61.84 -5.35
N ILE A 309 -17.85 -62.79 -4.78
CA ILE A 309 -17.62 -63.47 -3.52
C ILE A 309 -16.47 -64.46 -3.75
N GLY A 310 -15.48 -64.42 -2.86
CA GLY A 310 -14.37 -65.36 -2.86
C GLY A 310 -13.67 -65.30 -1.51
N ASN A 311 -14.08 -66.19 -0.61
CA ASN A 311 -13.25 -66.64 0.51
C ASN A 311 -11.92 -67.13 -0.07
N ASP A 312 -10.80 -66.74 0.53
CA ASP A 312 -9.83 -67.74 0.97
C ASP A 312 -8.83 -67.16 1.96
N ASN A 313 -8.43 -68.07 2.84
CA ASN A 313 -7.51 -67.91 3.94
C ASN A 313 -6.11 -67.48 3.48
N ASP A 314 -5.38 -66.94 4.45
CA ASP A 314 -4.00 -67.33 4.77
C ASP A 314 -2.96 -66.20 4.72
N SER A 315 -2.08 -66.27 5.72
CA SER A 315 -0.77 -65.63 5.83
C SER A 315 -0.71 -64.11 6.07
N GLY A 316 -0.97 -63.72 7.31
CA GLY A 316 0.16 -63.35 8.18
C GLY A 316 1.14 -62.27 7.69
N ASN A 317 0.70 -61.19 7.05
CA ASN A 317 1.49 -59.95 7.01
C ASN A 317 1.06 -59.04 8.16
N ARG A 318 1.77 -59.17 9.28
CA ARG A 318 1.88 -58.12 10.30
C ARG A 318 2.26 -56.83 9.56
N LEU A 319 1.26 -56.02 9.25
CA LEU A 319 1.41 -54.59 9.08
C LEU A 319 2.06 -54.09 10.36
N ALA A 320 3.39 -54.01 10.33
CA ALA A 320 4.14 -53.17 11.24
C ALA A 320 3.52 -51.79 11.08
N LEU A 321 2.63 -51.47 12.02
CA LEU A 321 2.18 -50.14 12.32
C LEU A 321 3.46 -49.36 12.61
N GLU A 322 4.09 -48.85 11.55
CA GLU A 322 5.13 -47.84 11.65
C GLU A 322 4.50 -46.74 12.48
N LYS A 323 4.90 -46.70 13.77
CA LYS A 323 4.54 -45.62 14.65
C LYS A 323 4.83 -44.36 13.86
N PRO A 324 3.84 -43.47 13.63
CA PRO A 324 4.08 -42.23 12.91
C PRO A 324 5.27 -41.61 13.59
N THR A 325 6.38 -41.53 12.85
CA THR A 325 7.63 -40.99 13.36
C THR A 325 7.24 -39.59 13.78
N THR A 326 7.11 -39.38 15.09
CA THR A 326 6.86 -38.07 15.65
C THR A 326 8.07 -37.28 15.26
N ILE A 327 7.98 -36.59 14.12
CA ILE A 327 8.91 -35.56 13.70
C ILE A 327 8.81 -34.56 14.84
N THR A 328 9.70 -34.72 15.80
CA THR A 328 9.73 -33.89 17.00
C THR A 328 9.90 -32.46 16.50
N ALA A 329 9.11 -31.52 17.07
CA ALA A 329 9.15 -30.11 16.71
C ALA A 329 10.56 -29.47 16.84
N ALA A 330 11.53 -30.21 17.38
CA ALA A 330 12.94 -29.87 17.44
C ALA A 330 13.64 -29.87 16.06
N GLU A 331 13.21 -30.70 15.10
CA GLU A 331 13.87 -30.82 13.79
C GLU A 331 13.31 -29.83 12.74
N TRP A 332 12.14 -29.25 13.01
CA TRP A 332 11.62 -28.09 12.27
C TRP A 332 12.28 -26.76 12.65
N LYS A 333 13.44 -26.79 13.33
CA LYS A 333 14.47 -25.72 13.21
C LYS A 333 15.08 -25.75 11.80
N CYS A 334 14.21 -25.79 10.80
CA CYS A 334 14.51 -25.59 9.40
C CYS A 334 15.22 -24.24 9.31
N SER A 335 16.37 -24.25 8.63
CA SER A 335 17.27 -23.12 8.49
C SER A 335 16.62 -21.97 7.73
N THR A 336 15.71 -21.24 8.37
CA THR A 336 15.16 -20.02 7.77
C THR A 336 16.32 -19.06 7.61
N THR A 337 16.71 -18.82 6.37
CA THR A 337 17.85 -17.95 6.10
C THR A 337 17.54 -16.54 6.63
N PRO A 338 18.55 -15.78 7.12
CA PRO A 338 18.34 -14.40 7.57
C PRO A 338 17.64 -13.52 6.53
N LYS A 339 17.81 -13.83 5.25
CA LYS A 339 17.14 -13.18 4.12
C LYS A 339 15.63 -13.42 4.14
N GLN A 340 15.19 -14.68 4.22
CA GLN A 340 13.76 -15.03 4.28
C GLN A 340 13.05 -14.40 5.49
N MET A 341 13.71 -14.34 6.65
CA MET A 341 13.15 -13.67 7.82
C MET A 341 12.95 -12.17 7.60
N ARG A 342 13.92 -11.51 6.94
CA ARG A 342 13.82 -10.09 6.59
C ARG A 342 12.68 -9.83 5.60
N ASP A 343 12.56 -10.68 4.58
CA ASP A 343 11.51 -10.57 3.56
C ASP A 343 10.11 -10.76 4.18
N THR A 344 9.96 -11.74 5.07
CA THR A 344 8.71 -11.99 5.81
C THR A 344 8.35 -10.81 6.70
N ARG A 345 9.32 -10.24 7.43
CA ARG A 345 9.09 -9.07 8.28
C ARG A 345 8.64 -7.87 7.45
N ASN A 346 9.33 -7.58 6.35
CA ASN A 346 8.99 -6.46 5.48
C ASN A 346 7.60 -6.63 4.87
N ALA A 347 7.23 -7.85 4.48
CA ALA A 347 5.89 -8.17 4.01
C ALA A 347 4.82 -7.90 5.08
N ILE A 348 5.06 -8.30 6.34
CA ILE A 348 4.10 -8.09 7.43
C ILE A 348 3.97 -6.62 7.79
N LEU A 349 5.09 -5.91 7.99
CA LEU A 349 5.07 -4.46 8.30
C LEU A 349 4.30 -3.66 7.26
N ARG A 350 4.48 -4.00 5.98
CA ARG A 350 3.71 -3.40 4.89
C ARG A 350 2.22 -3.69 5.02
N ILE A 351 1.84 -4.94 5.24
CA ILE A 351 0.41 -5.29 5.33
C ILE A 351 -0.21 -4.56 6.53
N SER A 352 0.49 -4.45 7.65
CA SER A 352 0.06 -3.64 8.80
C SER A 352 -0.08 -2.14 8.48
N LEU A 353 0.72 -1.59 7.55
CA LEU A 353 0.59 -0.20 7.14
C LEU A 353 -0.74 0.08 6.44
N TYR A 354 -1.30 -0.88 5.69
CA TYR A 354 -2.63 -0.73 5.09
C TYR A 354 -3.72 -0.58 6.16
N ALA A 355 -3.63 -1.31 7.28
CA ALA A 355 -4.56 -1.16 8.39
C ALA A 355 -4.41 0.18 9.13
N LEU A 356 -3.21 0.78 9.11
CA LEU A 356 -3.00 2.08 9.73
C LEU A 356 -3.78 3.19 9.03
N ILE A 357 -4.05 3.04 7.73
CA ILE A 357 -4.75 4.05 6.92
C ILE A 357 -6.18 4.28 7.44
N PRO A 358 -7.10 3.29 7.48
CA PRO A 358 -8.43 3.51 8.04
C PRO A 358 -8.37 3.85 9.54
N ILE A 359 -7.42 3.32 10.31
CA ILE A 359 -7.26 3.71 11.72
C ILE A 359 -7.03 5.22 11.82
N ILE A 360 -6.11 5.78 11.05
CA ILE A 360 -5.81 7.21 11.10
C ILE A 360 -6.96 8.02 10.50
N THR A 361 -7.38 7.69 9.28
CA THR A 361 -8.31 8.51 8.51
C THR A 361 -9.72 8.45 9.11
N ARG A 362 -10.23 7.26 9.44
CA ARG A 362 -11.61 7.06 9.89
C ARG A 362 -11.82 7.31 11.37
N THR A 363 -10.81 7.10 12.23
CA THR A 363 -10.95 7.47 13.65
C THR A 363 -11.20 8.97 13.78
N LEU A 364 -10.46 9.80 13.04
CA LEU A 364 -10.69 11.24 13.06
C LEU A 364 -12.07 11.61 12.51
N CYS A 365 -12.52 10.92 11.45
CA CYS A 365 -13.87 11.10 10.93
C CYS A 365 -14.93 10.77 11.99
N LEU A 366 -14.87 9.60 12.63
CA LEU A 366 -15.79 9.20 13.69
C LEU A 366 -15.78 10.17 14.88
N LEU A 367 -14.60 10.61 15.32
CA LEU A 367 -14.48 11.62 16.37
C LEU A 367 -15.16 12.92 15.94
N SER A 368 -14.93 13.38 14.70
CA SER A 368 -15.58 14.59 14.18
C SER A 368 -17.10 14.47 14.20
N GLN A 369 -17.67 13.29 13.90
CA GLN A 369 -19.11 13.04 13.92
C GLN A 369 -19.67 13.03 15.34
N ILE A 370 -18.97 12.40 16.29
CA ILE A 370 -19.39 12.33 17.71
C ILE A 370 -19.42 13.73 18.33
N PHE A 371 -18.51 14.62 17.91
CA PHE A 371 -18.32 15.95 18.49
C PHE A 371 -18.98 17.10 17.71
N GLN A 372 -19.86 16.82 16.74
CA GLN A 372 -20.49 17.84 15.88
C GLN A 372 -21.25 18.96 16.62
N GLY A 373 -21.54 18.80 17.91
CA GLY A 373 -22.21 19.81 18.73
C GLY A 373 -21.33 20.61 19.71
N SER A 374 -20.06 20.24 19.92
CA SER A 374 -19.26 20.79 21.02
C SER A 374 -17.87 21.28 20.65
N VAL A 375 -17.32 20.82 19.52
CA VAL A 375 -15.95 21.18 19.12
C VAL A 375 -16.03 22.15 17.97
N GLU A 376 -15.59 23.39 18.24
CA GLU A 376 -15.30 24.42 17.25
C GLU A 376 -14.51 23.86 16.06
N SER A 377 -14.56 24.55 14.92
CA SER A 377 -13.98 24.27 13.59
C SER A 377 -12.60 23.58 13.51
N THR A 378 -11.87 23.46 14.62
CA THR A 378 -10.54 22.87 14.77
C THR A 378 -10.43 21.41 14.32
N LEU A 379 -11.43 20.54 14.55
CA LEU A 379 -11.38 19.15 14.09
C LEU A 379 -11.87 18.97 12.64
N PHE A 380 -12.59 19.94 12.11
CA PHE A 380 -13.18 19.88 10.77
C PHE A 380 -12.08 19.90 9.69
N ILE A 381 -11.16 20.87 9.75
CA ILE A 381 -10.10 21.03 8.74
C ILE A 381 -9.19 19.79 8.67
N PRO A 382 -8.63 19.26 9.77
CA PRO A 382 -7.82 18.05 9.73
C PRO A 382 -8.59 16.84 9.20
N ASN A 383 -9.88 16.70 9.56
CA ASN A 383 -10.71 15.62 9.03
C ASN A 383 -10.86 15.71 7.51
N TYR A 384 -11.14 16.91 6.97
CA TYR A 384 -11.28 17.14 5.53
C TYR A 384 -10.01 16.80 4.75
N ILE A 385 -8.85 17.27 5.21
CA ILE A 385 -7.57 17.00 4.58
C ILE A 385 -7.26 15.50 4.64
N LEU A 386 -7.44 14.89 5.81
CA LEU A 386 -7.08 13.50 6.05
C LEU A 386 -7.95 12.55 5.22
N MET A 387 -9.27 12.82 5.17
CA MET A 387 -10.22 12.09 4.32
C MET A 387 -9.93 12.23 2.83
N SER A 388 -9.40 13.37 2.38
CA SER A 388 -9.03 13.59 0.98
C SER A 388 -7.66 12.99 0.63
N SER A 389 -6.80 12.81 1.63
CA SER A 389 -5.45 12.23 1.48
C SER A 389 -5.42 10.69 1.42
N GLN A 390 -6.57 10.02 1.49
CA GLN A 390 -6.66 8.55 1.58
C GLN A 390 -5.91 7.84 0.43
N GLY A 391 -6.09 8.28 -0.83
CA GLY A 391 -5.37 7.72 -1.97
C GLY A 391 -3.86 7.98 -1.95
N ILE A 392 -3.42 9.09 -1.34
CA ILE A 392 -1.98 9.38 -1.14
C ILE A 392 -1.39 8.38 -0.15
N LEU A 393 -2.08 8.13 0.97
CA LEU A 393 -1.66 7.16 1.98
C LEU A 393 -1.67 5.73 1.42
N ASN A 394 -2.69 5.36 0.64
CA ASN A 394 -2.77 4.06 -0.02
C ASN A 394 -1.66 3.86 -1.05
N PHE A 395 -1.33 4.90 -1.83
CA PHE A 395 -0.18 4.88 -2.72
C PHE A 395 1.13 4.70 -1.94
N ALA A 396 1.33 5.42 -0.84
CA ALA A 396 2.52 5.26 -0.01
C ALA A 396 2.64 3.82 0.55
N ALA A 397 1.54 3.23 1.02
CA ALA A 397 1.53 1.84 1.46
C ALA A 397 1.77 0.83 0.31
N PHE A 398 1.26 1.13 -0.88
CA PHE A 398 1.51 0.35 -2.09
C PHE A 398 2.98 0.38 -2.52
N MET A 399 3.65 1.52 -2.41
CA MET A 399 5.07 1.67 -2.74
C MET A 399 5.99 0.79 -1.88
N LEU A 400 5.57 0.45 -0.66
CA LEU A 400 6.32 -0.46 0.24
C LEU A 400 6.07 -1.94 -0.06
N ASN A 401 5.40 -2.27 -1.17
CA ASN A 401 5.14 -3.64 -1.57
C ASN A 401 6.39 -4.32 -2.15
N PRO A 402 6.89 -5.46 -1.63
CA PRO A 402 7.98 -6.21 -2.27
C PRO A 402 7.67 -6.68 -3.70
N GLY A 403 6.40 -6.80 -4.07
CA GLY A 403 6.02 -6.99 -5.48
C GLY A 403 6.45 -5.80 -6.36
N MET A 404 6.53 -4.62 -5.77
CA MET A 404 7.07 -3.43 -6.42
C MET A 404 8.59 -3.50 -6.57
N ASP A 405 9.35 -4.24 -5.77
CA ASP A 405 10.81 -4.39 -6.03
C ASP A 405 11.04 -5.05 -7.40
N ILE A 406 10.21 -6.04 -7.75
CA ILE A 406 10.22 -6.68 -9.07
C ILE A 406 9.84 -5.66 -10.14
N PHE A 407 8.79 -4.87 -9.89
CA PHE A 407 8.34 -3.82 -10.80
C PHE A 407 9.41 -2.74 -11.03
N TRP A 408 10.06 -2.26 -9.97
CA TRP A 408 11.11 -1.25 -9.99
C TRP A 408 12.35 -1.77 -10.70
N HIS A 409 12.76 -3.00 -10.41
CA HIS A 409 13.88 -3.62 -11.12
C HIS A 409 13.58 -3.76 -12.61
N TRP A 410 12.36 -4.17 -12.96
CA TRP A 410 11.90 -4.26 -14.34
C TRP A 410 11.90 -2.88 -15.03
N LEU A 411 11.34 -1.86 -14.37
CA LEU A 411 11.26 -0.50 -14.88
C LEU A 411 12.66 0.11 -15.06
N ALA A 412 13.54 -0.07 -14.07
CA ALA A 412 14.93 0.39 -14.12
C ALA A 412 15.70 -0.28 -15.27
N THR A 413 15.48 -1.57 -15.50
CA THR A 413 16.09 -2.31 -16.63
C THR A 413 15.57 -1.78 -17.97
N LYS A 414 14.26 -1.55 -18.09
CA LYS A 414 13.67 -0.97 -19.31
C LYS A 414 14.16 0.44 -19.58
N TRP A 415 14.22 1.28 -18.55
CA TRP A 415 14.71 2.64 -18.66
C TRP A 415 16.19 2.70 -19.01
N ARG A 416 17.02 1.81 -18.43
CA ARG A 416 18.42 1.63 -18.81
C ARG A 416 18.55 1.26 -20.29
N ASN A 417 17.80 0.26 -20.76
CA ASN A 417 17.86 -0.19 -22.15
C ASN A 417 17.36 0.88 -23.13
N TRP A 418 16.30 1.62 -22.77
CA TRP A 418 15.81 2.75 -23.56
C TRP A 418 16.85 3.86 -23.67
N ARG A 419 17.54 4.17 -22.56
CA ARG A 419 18.61 5.18 -22.53
C ARG A 419 19.80 4.80 -23.43
N ILE A 420 20.21 3.53 -23.39
CA ILE A 420 21.27 3.00 -24.26
C ILE A 420 20.85 3.11 -25.73
N LYS A 421 19.63 2.69 -26.07
CA LYS A 421 19.11 2.75 -27.45
C LYS A 421 19.08 4.17 -28.02
N ASN A 422 18.86 5.17 -27.18
CA ASN A 422 18.77 6.57 -27.60
C ASN A 422 20.10 7.33 -27.52
N GLY A 423 21.25 6.64 -27.44
CA GLY A 423 22.57 7.26 -27.47
C GLY A 423 22.96 8.03 -26.19
N TYR A 424 22.12 8.02 -25.15
CA TYR A 424 22.44 8.65 -23.86
C TYR A 424 23.38 7.80 -22.97
N GLY A 425 23.80 6.62 -23.42
CA GLY A 425 24.58 5.65 -22.64
C GLY A 425 26.04 5.44 -23.07
N GLU A 426 26.44 5.87 -24.28
CA GLU A 426 27.75 5.48 -24.85
C GLU A 426 28.95 6.15 -24.17
N SER A 427 28.79 7.30 -23.51
CA SER A 427 29.93 8.05 -22.98
C SER A 427 30.73 7.33 -21.88
N HIS A 428 30.15 6.36 -21.17
CA HIS A 428 30.84 5.64 -20.09
C HIS A 428 31.52 4.35 -20.53
N GLU A 429 31.02 3.71 -21.59
CA GLU A 429 31.59 2.48 -22.13
C GLU A 429 32.72 2.82 -23.11
N SER A 430 32.52 3.83 -23.96
CA SER A 430 33.60 4.40 -24.79
C SER A 430 34.75 4.96 -23.95
N ARG A 431 34.48 5.57 -22.78
CA ARG A 431 35.54 6.00 -21.85
C ARG A 431 36.30 4.84 -21.19
N LYS A 432 35.63 3.70 -20.95
CA LYS A 432 36.31 2.51 -20.40
C LYS A 432 37.19 1.85 -21.45
N GLU A 433 36.78 1.88 -22.72
CA GLU A 433 37.61 1.44 -23.84
C GLU A 433 38.78 2.40 -24.05
N GLU A 434 38.58 3.72 -24.04
CA GLU A 434 39.67 4.71 -24.08
C GLU A 434 40.64 4.59 -22.89
N GLN A 435 40.16 4.33 -21.67
CA GLN A 435 41.03 4.10 -20.52
C GLN A 435 41.79 2.78 -20.61
N LYS A 436 41.18 1.70 -21.09
CA LYS A 436 41.89 0.43 -21.35
C LYS A 436 42.93 0.59 -22.44
N GLN A 437 42.62 1.36 -23.48
CA GLN A 437 43.54 1.63 -24.58
C GLN A 437 44.70 2.50 -24.11
N SER A 438 44.43 3.51 -23.28
CA SER A 438 45.46 4.37 -22.66
C SER A 438 46.35 3.62 -21.65
N GLN A 439 45.82 2.62 -20.93
CA GLN A 439 46.62 1.80 -20.02
C GLN A 439 47.43 0.70 -20.72
N SER A 440 47.08 0.32 -21.95
CA SER A 440 47.83 -0.69 -22.71
C SER A 440 49.09 -0.16 -23.41
N VAL A 441 49.31 1.16 -23.46
CA VAL A 441 50.41 1.78 -24.20
C VAL A 441 51.63 2.11 -23.32
N VAL A 442 51.57 1.93 -22.01
CA VAL A 442 52.72 2.14 -21.12
C VAL A 442 53.32 0.80 -20.69
N SER A 443 54.00 0.14 -21.63
CA SER A 443 55.05 -0.82 -21.28
C SER A 443 56.31 -0.03 -20.93
N PRO A 444 56.83 -0.11 -19.68
CA PRO A 444 58.05 0.59 -19.31
C PRO A 444 59.25 -0.06 -20.00
N THR A 445 59.84 0.64 -20.97
CA THR A 445 61.23 0.39 -21.38
C THR A 445 62.15 0.75 -20.22
N PRO A 446 63.05 -0.15 -19.78
CA PRO A 446 64.02 0.15 -18.75
C PRO A 446 65.16 0.94 -19.35
N SER A 447 65.24 2.25 -19.09
CA SER A 447 66.45 3.01 -19.40
C SER A 447 66.76 4.06 -18.33
N SER A 448 67.91 3.82 -17.69
CA SER A 448 68.85 4.78 -17.13
C SER A 448 68.38 5.77 -16.07
N SER A 449 68.84 5.46 -14.85
CA SER A 449 69.29 6.40 -13.83
C SER A 449 69.80 7.73 -14.39
N VAL A 450 69.14 8.83 -14.02
CA VAL A 450 69.78 10.14 -13.96
C VAL A 450 69.44 10.76 -12.61
N MET A 451 70.51 10.86 -11.83
CA MET A 451 70.67 11.55 -10.57
C MET A 451 70.88 13.04 -10.85
N MET A 452 70.18 13.93 -10.13
CA MET A 452 70.46 15.37 -9.86
C MET A 452 69.12 16.07 -9.60
N MET A 453 68.99 17.11 -8.80
CA MET A 453 69.74 17.68 -7.68
C MET A 453 68.73 18.63 -7.01
N MET A 454 68.97 18.99 -5.76
CA MET A 454 68.25 20.06 -5.05
C MET A 454 68.26 21.38 -5.84
N GLY A 455 67.20 22.18 -5.69
CA GLY A 455 67.14 23.55 -6.20
C GLY A 455 65.93 24.29 -5.63
N GLU A 456 66.24 25.32 -4.85
CA GLU A 456 65.41 26.12 -3.96
C GLU A 456 64.52 27.20 -4.63
N VAL A 457 63.54 27.68 -3.85
CA VAL A 457 63.02 29.08 -3.75
C VAL A 457 62.20 29.68 -4.89
N GLY A 458 61.04 30.26 -4.54
CA GLY A 458 60.38 31.30 -5.34
C GLY A 458 58.92 31.60 -4.98
N LEU A 459 58.71 32.57 -4.08
CA LEU A 459 57.44 33.27 -3.82
C LEU A 459 56.94 34.06 -5.04
N SER A 460 55.61 34.30 -5.10
CA SER A 460 54.87 35.45 -5.68
C SER A 460 53.61 34.97 -6.44
N SER A 461 52.40 35.12 -5.89
CA SER A 461 51.51 36.31 -5.88
C SER A 461 50.62 36.47 -7.14
N SER A 462 49.40 36.97 -6.88
CA SER A 462 48.35 37.43 -7.80
C SER A 462 47.50 36.32 -8.43
N GLY A 463 46.18 36.27 -8.28
CA GLY A 463 45.21 37.37 -8.27
C GLY A 463 44.37 37.23 -9.54
N GLY A 464 43.10 36.85 -9.43
CA GLY A 464 42.28 36.59 -10.60
C GLY A 464 40.84 36.19 -10.30
N TYR A 465 40.06 37.15 -9.81
CA TYR A 465 38.60 37.11 -9.82
C TYR A 465 38.10 36.87 -11.26
N ARG A 466 37.19 35.90 -11.44
CA ARG A 466 36.28 35.88 -12.59
C ARG A 466 34.85 35.66 -12.14
N HIS A 467 34.12 36.76 -12.11
CA HIS A 467 32.68 36.82 -12.33
C HIS A 467 32.33 36.12 -13.65
N SER A 468 31.29 35.30 -13.64
CA SER A 468 30.49 35.06 -14.84
C SER A 468 29.01 35.08 -14.48
N THR A 469 28.31 35.79 -15.34
CA THR A 469 27.04 36.46 -15.14
C THR A 469 25.89 35.59 -15.64
N ILE A 470 24.75 35.84 -15.03
CA ILE A 470 23.37 35.55 -15.43
C ILE A 470 23.20 35.38 -16.96
N GLY A 471 22.65 34.23 -17.34
CA GLY A 471 22.13 33.96 -18.68
C GLY A 471 20.71 33.41 -18.57
N SER A 472 19.74 34.31 -18.45
CA SER A 472 18.31 34.05 -18.61
C SER A 472 18.02 33.58 -20.04
N SER A 473 17.40 32.42 -20.20
CA SER A 473 16.69 32.06 -21.43
C SER A 473 15.52 31.13 -21.12
N SER A 474 14.32 31.72 -21.08
CA SER A 474 13.09 31.02 -21.44
C SER A 474 13.15 30.72 -22.95
N PRO A 475 12.53 29.63 -23.41
CA PRO A 475 11.36 29.87 -24.26
C PRO A 475 10.22 28.85 -24.11
N LEU A 476 9.01 29.41 -24.11
CA LEU A 476 7.85 29.08 -24.95
C LEU A 476 7.47 27.61 -25.18
N SER A 477 6.26 27.32 -24.72
CA SER A 477 5.33 26.30 -25.20
C SER A 477 5.14 26.30 -26.71
N PRO A 478 4.74 25.15 -27.28
CA PRO A 478 3.69 25.15 -28.28
C PRO A 478 2.55 24.19 -27.93
N LEU A 479 1.37 24.78 -27.83
CA LEU A 479 0.07 24.13 -27.93
C LEU A 479 -0.28 24.02 -29.43
N GLN A 480 -1.04 22.99 -29.79
CA GLN A 480 -1.70 22.74 -31.10
C GLN A 480 -0.86 22.16 -32.24
N GLN A 481 -1.04 20.85 -32.48
CA GLN A 481 -1.67 20.29 -33.69
C GLN A 481 -1.34 18.79 -33.78
N MET A 482 -2.36 17.94 -33.66
CA MET A 482 -2.71 16.97 -34.71
C MET A 482 -3.89 16.11 -34.24
N SER A 483 -5.02 16.43 -34.86
CA SER A 483 -6.20 15.60 -35.01
C SER A 483 -5.89 14.38 -35.88
N SER A 484 -6.78 13.38 -35.76
CA SER A 484 -6.94 12.18 -36.60
C SER A 484 -5.98 10.99 -36.35
N PHE A 485 -6.49 9.99 -35.63
CA PHE A 485 -6.13 8.60 -35.91
C PHE A 485 -7.34 7.69 -35.63
N GLN A 486 -7.84 7.04 -36.69
CA GLN A 486 -8.89 6.03 -36.64
C GLN A 486 -8.38 4.69 -36.07
N PRO A 487 -9.26 3.83 -35.54
CA PRO A 487 -8.88 2.64 -34.79
C PRO A 487 -8.53 1.46 -35.71
N TYR A 488 -7.34 0.89 -35.50
CA TYR A 488 -6.95 -0.38 -36.10
C TYR A 488 -7.65 -1.54 -35.39
N GLN A 489 -8.49 -2.25 -36.14
CA GLN A 489 -8.99 -3.58 -35.81
C GLN A 489 -7.83 -4.58 -35.78
N ALA A 490 -7.60 -5.22 -34.64
CA ALA A 490 -6.82 -6.46 -34.57
C ALA A 490 -7.19 -7.24 -33.30
N PHE A 491 -8.40 -7.78 -33.24
CA PHE A 491 -8.75 -8.85 -32.31
C PHE A 491 -9.55 -9.92 -33.05
N LYS A 492 -8.83 -10.83 -33.72
CA LYS A 492 -9.39 -12.08 -34.23
C LYS A 492 -8.43 -13.22 -33.94
N SER A 493 -8.99 -14.25 -33.30
CA SER A 493 -8.46 -15.60 -33.16
C SER A 493 -7.35 -15.85 -32.12
N ARG A 494 -7.79 -16.08 -30.87
CA ARG A 494 -7.20 -17.13 -30.03
C ARG A 494 -8.24 -17.66 -29.02
N LYS A 495 -9.29 -18.27 -29.55
CA LYS A 495 -10.15 -19.19 -28.83
C LYS A 495 -10.08 -20.53 -29.55
N GLU A 496 -9.22 -21.41 -29.06
CA GLU A 496 -9.34 -22.86 -29.19
C GLU A 496 -8.29 -23.50 -28.28
N LYS A 497 -8.72 -24.51 -27.53
CA LYS A 497 -8.08 -25.18 -26.38
C LYS A 497 -8.37 -24.55 -25.01
N LEU A 498 -9.61 -24.73 -24.57
CA LEU A 498 -9.94 -25.29 -23.25
C LEU A 498 -11.25 -26.08 -23.37
#